data_AF-A0A833E088-F1
#
_entry.id   AF-A0A833E088-F1
#
_cell.length_a   1.000
_cell.length_b   1.000
_cell.length_c   1.000
_cell.angle_alpha   90.00
_cell.angle_beta   90.00
_cell.angle_gamma   90.00
#
_symmetry.space_group_name_H-M   'P 1'
#
loop_
_entity.id
_entity.type
_entity.pdbx_description
1 polymer ?
#
loop_
_entity_poly.entity_id
_entity_poly.type
_entity_poly.pdbx_seq_one_letter_code
_entity_poly.pdbx_strand_id
1 'polypeptide(L)'
;YDNLEELKVFANHMPPFGSYKNPVDLTGMADAKAYEGAIRDALAHPEMHAIAILYCQTAVLDPRELARIVIDEYEESGRKKPVVVAIVGGIEAKEAIDILNENGIPAYPEPERAIKSLAALYRWSRWKAEKRKG
;
A
#
# COMPACT_ATOMS: atom_id res chain seq x y z
N TYR A 1 -9.38 17.64 -6.18
CA TYR A 1 -10.09 16.40 -6.53
C TYR A 1 -9.17 15.58 -7.40
N ASP A 2 -9.21 14.26 -7.26
CA ASP A 2 -8.31 13.36 -8.00
C ASP A 2 -8.48 13.51 -9.52
N ASN A 3 -7.36 13.41 -10.26
CA ASN A 3 -7.40 13.32 -11.71
C ASN A 3 -7.78 11.89 -12.12
N LEU A 4 -9.07 11.67 -12.42
CA LEU A 4 -9.59 10.35 -12.75
C LEU A 4 -8.96 9.75 -14.02
N GLU A 5 -8.41 10.57 -14.92
CA GLU A 5 -7.75 10.06 -16.13
C GLU A 5 -6.43 9.38 -15.79
N GLU A 6 -5.64 9.97 -14.89
CA GLU A 6 -4.36 9.42 -14.43
C GLU A 6 -4.56 8.13 -13.62
N LEU A 7 -5.65 8.06 -12.84
CA LEU A 7 -5.97 6.88 -12.04
C LEU A 7 -6.49 5.68 -12.88
N LYS A 8 -6.81 5.85 -14.17
CA LYS A 8 -7.27 4.73 -15.02
C LYS A 8 -6.24 3.61 -15.15
N VAL A 9 -4.96 3.88 -14.89
CA VAL A 9 -3.92 2.86 -14.92
C VAL A 9 -4.26 1.66 -14.02
N PHE A 10 -4.92 1.91 -12.87
CA PHE A 10 -5.32 0.85 -11.94
C PHE A 10 -6.48 -0.01 -12.44
N ALA A 11 -7.26 0.46 -13.42
CA ALA A 11 -8.37 -0.31 -13.97
C ALA A 11 -7.89 -1.60 -14.68
N ASN A 12 -6.60 -1.69 -15.03
CA ASN A 12 -5.98 -2.88 -15.62
C ASN A 12 -5.84 -4.04 -14.62
N HIS A 13 -5.95 -3.77 -13.31
CA HIS A 13 -5.67 -4.72 -12.22
C HIS A 13 -6.93 -5.16 -11.46
N MET A 14 -8.12 -4.80 -11.94
CA MET A 14 -9.38 -5.05 -11.24
C MET A 14 -10.50 -5.40 -12.23
N PRO A 15 -11.54 -6.13 -11.79
CA PRO A 15 -12.74 -6.33 -12.61
C PRO A 15 -13.54 -5.03 -12.78
N PRO A 16 -14.54 -4.98 -13.69
CA PRO A 16 -15.33 -3.77 -13.97
C PRO A 16 -16.08 -3.15 -12.79
N PHE A 17 -16.30 -3.93 -11.71
CA PHE A 17 -16.96 -3.48 -10.49
C PHE A 17 -15.99 -3.07 -9.37
N GLY A 18 -14.68 -3.15 -9.61
CA GLY A 18 -13.67 -2.52 -8.76
C GLY A 18 -13.69 -1.00 -8.90
N SER A 19 -12.88 -0.33 -8.08
CA SER A 19 -12.75 1.13 -8.13
C SER A 19 -11.28 1.53 -8.29
N TYR A 20 -10.95 2.21 -9.38
CA TYR A 20 -9.62 2.79 -9.59
C TYR A 20 -9.45 4.17 -8.91
N LYS A 21 -10.48 4.68 -8.20
CA LYS A 21 -10.40 5.95 -7.46
C LYS A 21 -9.51 5.80 -6.22
N ASN A 22 -9.41 6.83 -5.39
CA ASN A 22 -8.78 6.72 -4.08
C ASN A 22 -9.84 6.53 -2.98
N PRO A 23 -9.89 5.39 -2.27
CA PRO A 23 -8.99 4.22 -2.36
C PRO A 23 -9.17 3.35 -3.61
N VAL A 24 -8.07 2.74 -4.06
CA VAL A 24 -8.06 1.76 -5.15
C VAL A 24 -8.56 0.42 -4.60
N ASP A 25 -9.72 -0.03 -5.08
CA ASP A 25 -10.38 -1.27 -4.67
C ASP A 25 -10.21 -2.34 -5.75
N LEU A 26 -9.31 -3.29 -5.47
CA LEU A 26 -9.03 -4.46 -6.32
C LEU A 26 -10.06 -5.59 -6.14
N THR A 27 -11.00 -5.43 -5.20
CA THR A 27 -12.01 -6.42 -4.78
C THR A 27 -11.43 -7.62 -4.01
N GLY A 28 -12.30 -8.40 -3.37
CA GLY A 28 -11.90 -9.59 -2.58
C GLY A 28 -11.34 -10.76 -3.40
N MET A 29 -11.37 -10.67 -4.73
CA MET A 29 -10.86 -11.71 -5.64
C MET A 29 -9.50 -11.36 -6.25
N ALA A 30 -8.87 -10.27 -5.80
CA ALA A 30 -7.55 -9.86 -6.27
C ALA A 30 -6.50 -10.94 -5.99
N ASP A 31 -5.79 -11.34 -7.03
CA ASP A 31 -4.68 -12.29 -6.96
C ASP A 31 -3.34 -11.57 -6.82
N ALA A 32 -2.26 -12.35 -6.81
CA ALA A 32 -0.89 -11.84 -6.73
C ALA A 32 -0.59 -10.80 -7.82
N LYS A 33 -1.01 -11.06 -9.08
CA LYS A 33 -0.73 -10.18 -10.21
C LYS A 33 -1.47 -8.85 -10.11
N ALA A 34 -2.71 -8.88 -9.63
CA ALA A 34 -3.49 -7.67 -9.39
C ALA A 34 -2.80 -6.76 -8.36
N TYR A 35 -2.34 -7.33 -7.24
CA TYR A 35 -1.61 -6.57 -6.22
C TYR A 35 -0.26 -6.07 -6.73
N GLU A 36 0.52 -6.91 -7.41
CA GLU A 36 1.82 -6.55 -8.01
C GLU A 36 1.68 -5.34 -8.93
N GLY A 37 0.78 -5.42 -9.92
CA GLY A 37 0.56 -4.33 -10.87
C GLY A 37 0.07 -3.05 -10.21
N ALA A 38 -0.88 -3.13 -9.27
CA ALA A 38 -1.41 -1.95 -8.60
C ALA A 38 -0.38 -1.28 -7.68
N ILE A 39 0.45 -2.06 -6.97
CA ILE A 39 1.52 -1.52 -6.11
C ILE A 39 2.59 -0.84 -6.97
N ARG A 40 3.00 -1.48 -8.08
CA ARG A 40 3.94 -0.93 -9.04
C ARG A 40 3.48 0.42 -9.59
N ASP A 41 2.23 0.48 -10.06
CA ASP A 41 1.67 1.70 -10.64
C ASP A 41 1.55 2.81 -9.58
N ALA A 42 1.14 2.48 -8.35
CA ALA A 42 1.07 3.46 -7.26
C ALA A 42 2.46 4.03 -6.89
N LEU A 43 3.48 3.17 -6.85
CA LEU A 43 4.86 3.56 -6.59
C LEU A 43 5.44 4.41 -7.72
N ALA A 44 5.07 4.15 -8.98
CA ALA A 44 5.49 4.94 -10.14
C ALA A 44 4.71 6.27 -10.30
N HIS A 45 3.48 6.36 -9.80
CA HIS A 45 2.59 7.49 -10.07
C HIS A 45 3.11 8.83 -9.48
N PRO A 46 3.35 9.89 -10.28
CA PRO A 46 3.99 11.12 -9.81
C PRO A 46 3.19 11.86 -8.72
N GLU A 47 1.86 11.89 -8.82
CA GLU A 47 0.99 12.57 -7.85
C GLU A 47 0.77 11.77 -6.54
N MET A 48 1.19 10.50 -6.47
CA MET A 48 1.08 9.69 -5.26
C MET A 48 2.35 9.79 -4.42
N HIS A 49 2.24 10.41 -3.25
CA HIS A 49 3.39 10.72 -2.40
C HIS A 49 3.61 9.73 -1.25
N ALA A 50 2.59 8.94 -0.91
CA ALA A 50 2.63 7.89 0.09
C ALA A 50 1.56 6.84 -0.24
N ILE A 51 1.75 5.62 0.22
CA ILE A 51 0.90 4.47 -0.12
C ILE A 51 0.53 3.73 1.17
N ALA A 52 -0.76 3.42 1.31
CA ALA A 52 -1.27 2.53 2.35
C ALA A 52 -1.87 1.30 1.67
N ILE A 53 -1.28 0.13 1.90
CA ILE A 53 -1.72 -1.14 1.33
C ILE A 53 -2.57 -1.86 2.37
N LEU A 54 -3.82 -2.16 2.04
CA LEU A 54 -4.76 -2.82 2.93
C LEU A 54 -5.12 -4.18 2.34
N TYR A 55 -4.96 -5.23 3.13
CA TYR A 55 -5.31 -6.60 2.73
C TYR A 55 -6.09 -7.30 3.82
N CYS A 56 -7.20 -7.92 3.42
CA CYS A 56 -7.95 -8.86 4.24
C CYS A 56 -7.70 -10.24 3.67
N GLN A 57 -7.12 -11.14 4.47
CA GLN A 57 -6.74 -12.48 4.04
C GLN A 57 -7.95 -13.23 3.46
N THR A 58 -7.80 -13.73 2.23
CA THR A 58 -8.76 -14.62 1.59
C THR A 58 -8.08 -15.94 1.22
N ALA A 59 -8.83 -16.85 0.58
CA ALA A 59 -8.27 -18.08 0.03
C ALA A 59 -7.53 -17.88 -1.31
N VAL A 60 -7.58 -16.67 -1.89
CA VAL A 60 -7.05 -16.39 -3.24
C VAL A 60 -5.55 -16.10 -3.20
N LEU A 61 -5.10 -15.31 -2.23
CA LEU A 61 -3.72 -14.84 -2.13
C LEU A 61 -3.14 -15.13 -0.74
N ASP A 62 -2.00 -15.79 -0.70
CA ASP A 62 -1.26 -15.99 0.55
C ASP A 62 -0.72 -14.64 1.05
N PRO A 63 -0.99 -14.22 2.29
CA PRO A 63 -0.43 -12.98 2.85
C PRO A 63 1.09 -12.86 2.73
N ARG A 64 1.82 -13.98 2.79
CA ARG A 64 3.28 -14.01 2.68
C ARG A 64 3.74 -13.77 1.25
N GLU A 65 2.93 -14.16 0.28
CA GLU A 65 3.15 -13.80 -1.13
C GLU A 65 2.93 -12.30 -1.34
N LEU A 66 1.85 -11.74 -0.78
CA LEU A 66 1.66 -10.29 -0.77
C LEU A 66 2.85 -9.57 -0.13
N ALA A 67 3.36 -10.06 1.01
CA ALA A 67 4.52 -9.45 1.66
C ALA A 67 5.76 -9.41 0.75
N ARG A 68 6.04 -10.49 0.01
CA ARG A 68 7.15 -10.53 -0.97
C ARG A 68 6.94 -9.53 -2.10
N ILE A 69 5.74 -9.50 -2.70
CA ILE A 69 5.39 -8.53 -3.75
C ILE A 69 5.62 -7.09 -3.27
N VAL A 70 5.17 -6.76 -2.05
CA VAL A 70 5.37 -5.42 -1.49
C VAL A 70 6.86 -5.09 -1.32
N ILE A 71 7.67 -6.04 -0.86
CA ILE A 71 9.12 -5.85 -0.69
C ILE A 71 9.78 -5.61 -2.06
N ASP A 72 9.51 -6.49 -3.02
CA ASP A 72 10.15 -6.46 -4.34
C ASP A 72 9.82 -5.15 -5.07
N GLU A 73 8.54 -4.77 -5.18
CA GLU A 73 8.14 -3.53 -5.83
C GLU A 73 8.66 -2.28 -5.10
N TYR A 74 8.72 -2.32 -3.77
CA TYR A 74 9.23 -1.19 -3.01
C TYR A 74 10.74 -1.00 -3.19
N GLU A 75 11.52 -2.08 -3.24
CA GLU A 75 12.95 -2.06 -3.58
C GLU A 75 13.17 -1.57 -5.01
N GLU A 76 12.43 -2.10 -5.98
CA GLU A 76 12.52 -1.68 -7.39
C GLU A 76 12.21 -0.18 -7.58
N SER A 77 11.25 0.36 -6.81
CA SER A 77 10.93 1.80 -6.83
C SER A 77 12.05 2.70 -6.25
N GLY A 78 13.07 2.11 -5.61
CA GLY A 78 14.13 2.82 -4.90
C GLY A 78 13.70 3.41 -3.56
N ARG A 79 12.62 2.89 -2.95
CA ARG A 79 12.10 3.24 -1.61
C ARG A 79 11.90 4.74 -1.37
N LYS A 80 11.46 5.48 -2.38
CA LYS A 80 11.36 6.95 -2.34
C LYS A 80 10.11 7.48 -1.64
N LYS A 81 9.04 6.68 -1.57
CA LYS A 81 7.72 7.07 -1.05
C LYS A 81 7.40 6.27 0.20
N PRO A 82 6.87 6.86 1.29
CA PRO A 82 6.47 6.09 2.45
C PRO A 82 5.39 5.07 2.11
N VAL A 83 5.60 3.81 2.50
CA VAL A 83 4.63 2.72 2.39
C VAL A 83 4.28 2.22 3.79
N VAL A 84 2.99 2.03 4.07
CA VAL A 84 2.51 1.29 5.25
C VAL A 84 1.58 0.17 4.81
N VAL A 85 1.57 -0.93 5.54
CA VAL A 85 0.75 -2.11 5.22
C VAL A 85 -0.15 -2.46 6.40
N ALA A 86 -1.40 -2.83 6.11
CA ALA A 86 -2.27 -3.50 7.07
C ALA A 86 -2.72 -4.84 6.51
N ILE A 87 -2.54 -5.91 7.28
CA ILE A 87 -2.98 -7.26 6.91
C ILE A 87 -3.87 -7.80 8.02
N VAL A 88 -5.15 -8.00 7.71
CA VAL A 88 -6.12 -8.61 8.62
C VAL A 88 -6.25 -10.09 8.29
N GLY A 89 -5.99 -10.98 9.24
CA GLY A 89 -6.06 -12.42 9.01
C GLY A 89 -5.57 -13.27 10.18
N GLY A 90 -5.23 -14.51 9.89
CA GLY A 90 -4.77 -15.51 10.85
C GLY A 90 -3.24 -15.54 11.02
N ILE A 91 -2.70 -16.75 11.16
CA ILE A 91 -1.27 -16.97 11.42
C ILE A 91 -0.42 -16.51 10.23
N GLU A 92 -0.85 -16.79 9.01
CA GLU A 92 -0.12 -16.39 7.79
C GLU A 92 -0.08 -14.88 7.63
N ALA A 93 -1.14 -14.17 8.03
CA ALA A 93 -1.15 -12.70 8.07
C ALA A 93 -0.15 -12.16 9.08
N LYS A 94 -0.02 -12.78 10.26
CA LYS A 94 0.99 -12.42 11.24
C LYS A 94 2.40 -12.64 10.69
N GLU A 95 2.66 -13.79 10.06
CA GLU A 95 3.96 -14.08 9.43
C GLU A 95 4.31 -13.06 8.34
N ALA A 96 3.34 -12.67 7.51
CA ALA A 96 3.52 -11.63 6.51
C ALA A 96 3.85 -10.26 7.10
N ILE A 97 3.19 -9.89 8.21
CA ILE A 97 3.48 -8.65 8.96
C ILE A 97 4.91 -8.69 9.52
N ASP A 98 5.34 -9.83 10.08
CA ASP A 98 6.69 -10.00 10.62
C ASP A 98 7.74 -9.85 9.50
N ILE A 99 7.54 -10.52 8.35
CA ILE A 99 8.40 -10.40 7.15
C ILE A 99 8.54 -8.94 6.68
N LEU A 100 7.42 -8.20 6.59
CA LEU A 100 7.44 -6.81 6.16
C LEU A 100 8.20 -5.91 7.15
N ASN A 101 7.96 -6.09 8.45
CA ASN A 101 8.63 -5.30 9.49
C ASN A 101 10.14 -5.58 9.53
N GLU A 102 10.57 -6.84 9.36
CA GLU A 102 11.98 -7.22 9.26
C GLU A 102 12.69 -6.58 8.06
N ASN A 103 11.96 -6.28 6.98
CA ASN A 103 12.45 -5.58 5.79
C ASN A 103 12.27 -4.04 5.87
N GLY A 104 11.92 -3.51 7.04
CA GLY A 104 11.78 -2.06 7.28
C GLY A 104 10.55 -1.44 6.63
N ILE A 105 9.50 -2.23 6.38
CA ILE A 105 8.20 -1.77 5.88
C ILE A 105 7.20 -1.85 7.04
N PRO A 106 6.72 -0.71 7.59
CA PRO A 106 5.81 -0.73 8.72
C PRO A 106 4.49 -1.45 8.39
N ALA A 107 4.28 -2.60 9.02
CA ALA A 107 3.11 -3.44 8.81
C ALA A 107 2.35 -3.70 10.12
N TYR A 108 1.03 -3.71 10.05
CA TYR A 108 0.13 -3.77 11.21
C TYR A 108 -1.04 -4.74 11.00
N PRO A 109 -1.60 -5.33 12.06
CA PRO A 109 -2.77 -6.21 11.95
C PRO A 109 -4.10 -5.46 11.77
N GLU A 110 -4.10 -4.13 11.87
CA GLU A 110 -5.30 -3.28 11.83
C GLU A 110 -5.08 -2.08 10.90
N PRO A 111 -6.02 -1.80 9.97
CA PRO A 111 -5.95 -0.64 9.08
C PRO A 111 -5.75 0.68 9.82
N GLU A 112 -6.44 0.89 10.93
CA GLU A 112 -6.37 2.11 11.74
C GLU A 112 -4.96 2.35 12.28
N ARG A 113 -4.23 1.29 12.63
CA ARG A 113 -2.85 1.39 13.10
C ARG A 113 -1.90 1.79 11.98
N ALA A 114 -2.06 1.22 10.79
CA ALA A 114 -1.29 1.61 9.61
C ALA A 114 -1.52 3.07 9.25
N ILE A 115 -2.79 3.52 9.19
CA ILE A 115 -3.13 4.90 8.89
C ILE A 115 -2.65 5.87 9.98
N LYS A 116 -2.75 5.51 11.26
CA LYS A 116 -2.20 6.33 12.36
C LYS A 116 -0.70 6.52 12.25
N SER A 117 0.04 5.48 11.87
CA SER A 117 1.49 5.54 11.64
C SER A 117 1.83 6.50 10.51
N LEU A 118 1.17 6.37 9.36
CA LEU A 118 1.36 7.27 8.22
C LEU A 118 0.97 8.72 8.56
N ALA A 119 -0.12 8.91 9.30
CA ALA A 119 -0.55 10.23 9.75
C ALA A 119 0.46 10.90 10.70
N ALA A 120 1.18 10.13 11.53
CA ALA A 120 2.26 10.65 12.35
C ALA A 120 3.43 11.16 11.51
N LEU A 121 3.83 10.40 10.48
CA LEU A 121 4.85 10.83 9.53
C LEU A 121 4.44 12.11 8.78
N TYR A 122 3.18 12.19 8.36
CA TYR A 122 2.64 13.38 7.69
C TYR A 122 2.69 14.62 8.61
N ARG A 123 2.23 14.51 9.86
CA ARG A 123 2.30 15.62 10.84
C ARG A 123 3.74 16.08 11.08
N TRP A 124 4.68 15.15 11.19
CA TRP A 124 6.10 15.47 11.34
C TRP A 124 6.66 16.21 10.13
N SER A 125 6.33 15.76 8.91
CA SER A 125 6.74 16.42 7.67
C SER A 125 6.25 17.86 7.60
N ARG A 126 4.98 18.10 7.97
CA ARG A 126 4.37 19.44 8.05
C ARG A 126 5.09 20.34 9.05
N TRP A 127 5.31 19.86 10.27
CA TRP A 127 6.04 20.60 11.31
C TRP A 127 7.46 20.99 10.85
N LYS A 128 8.19 20.06 10.22
CA LYS A 128 9.54 20.31 9.70
C LYS A 128 9.55 21.36 8.58
N ALA A 129 8.54 21.35 7.70
CA ALA A 129 8.40 22.32 6.63
C ALA A 129 8.09 23.74 7.16
N GLU A 130 7.33 23.86 8.24
CA GLU A 130 7.04 25.13 8.91
C GLU A 130 8.28 25.70 9.62
N LYS A 131 9.04 24.86 10.34
CA LYS A 131 10.28 25.27 11.02
C LYS A 131 11.40 25.72 10.09
N ARG A 132 11.40 25.30 8.82
CA ARG A 132 12.39 25.74 7.82
C ARG A 132 12.09 27.11 7.21
N LYS A 133 10.89 27.65 7.45
CA LYS A 133 10.42 28.93 6.89
C LYS A 133 10.58 30.12 7.86
N GLY A 134 10.87 29.86 9.13
CA GLY A 134 11.15 30.88 10.16
C GLY A 134 12.59 30.78 10.61
#